data_AF-A0A9D1ZSV6-F1
#
_entry.id   AF-A0A9D1ZSV6-F1
#
_cell.length_a   1.000
_cell.length_b   1.000
_cell.length_c   1.000
_cell.angle_alpha   90.00
_cell.angle_beta   90.00
_cell.angle_gamma   90.00
#
_symmetry.space_group_name_H-M   'P 1'
#
loop_
_entity.id
_entity.type
_entity.pdbx_description
1 polymer ?
#
loop_
_entity_poly.entity_id
_entity_poly.type
_entity_poly.pdbx_seq_one_letter_code
_entity_poly.pdbx_strand_id
1 'polypeptide(L)'
;MTSPLQTTIDCARTLPIIDALCIADYFLHCRLVDYEVLAQHLRELSGRGVCTAREVARLMSMKAESPLETVARYWILTWGLVLPVEQVHLWVGGRTLRPDFLWEKERVILEVDGKVKYAGTFGEAAEDVVQNERRRQHELESMGYTVVRALWEDIVVHPERLRAKLARAGICEGPRRRM
;
A
#
# COMPACT_ATOMS: atom_id res chain seq x y z
N MET A 1 -12.38 25.68 -11.83
CA MET A 1 -11.95 24.28 -11.64
C MET A 1 -10.65 24.31 -10.84
N THR A 2 -10.52 23.51 -9.79
CA THR A 2 -9.25 23.38 -9.05
C THR A 2 -8.33 22.39 -9.78
N SER A 3 -7.02 22.64 -9.78
CA SER A 3 -6.06 21.68 -10.33
C SER A 3 -5.89 20.48 -9.40
N PRO A 4 -5.42 19.32 -9.89
CA PRO A 4 -5.06 18.19 -9.03
C PRO A 4 -4.08 18.57 -7.91
N LEU A 5 -3.08 19.40 -8.22
CA LEU A 5 -2.13 19.93 -7.23
C LEU A 5 -2.83 20.72 -6.12
N GLN A 6 -3.69 21.68 -6.47
CA GLN A 6 -4.40 22.50 -5.49
C GLN A 6 -5.35 21.63 -4.66
N THR A 7 -6.01 20.66 -5.30
CA THR A 7 -6.91 19.71 -4.63
C THR A 7 -6.15 18.90 -3.58
N THR A 8 -4.98 18.35 -3.91
CA THR A 8 -4.16 17.61 -2.93
C THR A 8 -3.73 18.50 -1.77
N ILE A 9 -3.31 19.73 -2.04
CA ILE A 9 -2.91 20.70 -1.00
C ILE A 9 -4.08 20.99 -0.07
N ASP A 10 -5.27 21.26 -0.60
CA ASP A 10 -6.45 21.57 0.20
C ASP A 10 -6.88 20.35 1.05
N CYS A 11 -6.84 19.15 0.47
CA CYS A 11 -7.08 17.90 1.17
C CYS A 11 -6.06 17.67 2.30
N ALA A 12 -4.77 17.85 2.05
CA ALA A 12 -3.71 17.70 3.05
C ALA A 12 -3.85 18.68 4.22
N ARG A 13 -4.53 19.82 4.03
CA ARG A 13 -4.77 20.81 5.08
C ARG A 13 -6.02 20.58 5.91
N THR A 14 -6.98 19.83 5.37
CA THR A 14 -8.35 19.77 5.92
C THR A 14 -8.79 18.37 6.33
N LEU A 15 -8.22 17.33 5.71
CA LEU A 15 -8.61 15.94 5.94
C LEU A 15 -7.71 15.24 6.96
N PRO A 16 -8.19 14.14 7.58
CA PRO A 16 -7.34 13.18 8.24
C PRO A 16 -6.22 12.69 7.32
N ILE A 17 -5.08 12.34 7.93
CA ILE A 17 -3.86 12.02 7.17
C ILE A 17 -4.04 10.88 6.16
N ILE A 18 -4.76 9.82 6.53
CA ILE A 18 -4.98 8.66 5.66
C ILE A 18 -5.75 9.08 4.39
N ASP A 19 -6.81 9.87 4.56
CA ASP A 19 -7.64 10.34 3.44
C ASP A 19 -6.84 11.26 2.52
N ALA A 20 -6.08 12.20 3.10
CA ALA A 20 -5.20 13.09 2.34
C ALA A 20 -4.11 12.30 1.57
N LEU A 21 -3.54 11.27 2.19
CA LEU A 21 -2.52 10.43 1.59
C LEU A 21 -3.09 9.60 0.42
N CYS A 22 -4.28 9.02 0.57
CA CYS A 22 -4.96 8.30 -0.50
C CYS A 22 -5.21 9.19 -1.73
N ILE A 23 -5.58 10.46 -1.52
CA ILE A 23 -5.78 11.43 -2.62
C ILE A 23 -4.46 11.78 -3.28
N ALA A 24 -3.41 12.02 -2.48
CA ALA A 24 -2.07 12.32 -2.99
C ALA A 24 -1.52 11.16 -3.84
N ASP A 25 -1.53 9.94 -3.30
CA ASP A 25 -1.07 8.73 -3.99
C ASP A 25 -1.87 8.49 -5.27
N TYR A 26 -3.20 8.65 -5.25
CA TYR A 26 -4.04 8.51 -6.44
C TYR A 26 -3.61 9.47 -7.56
N PHE A 27 -3.44 10.76 -7.27
CA PHE A 27 -3.04 11.73 -8.30
C PHE A 27 -1.60 11.52 -8.78
N LEU A 28 -0.69 11.05 -7.92
CA LEU A 28 0.68 10.68 -8.31
C LEU A 28 0.70 9.42 -9.18
N HIS A 29 -0.07 8.40 -8.82
CA HIS A 29 -0.21 7.16 -9.58
C HIS A 29 -0.76 7.45 -11.00
N CYS A 30 -1.83 8.24 -11.09
CA CYS A 30 -2.41 8.67 -12.36
C CYS A 30 -1.59 9.71 -13.13
N ARG A 31 -0.42 10.14 -12.61
CA ARG A 31 0.46 11.16 -13.21
C ARG A 31 -0.23 12.51 -13.45
N LEU A 32 -1.22 12.84 -12.61
CA LEU A 32 -1.94 14.10 -12.66
C LEU A 32 -1.22 15.22 -11.89
N VAL A 33 -0.27 14.85 -11.03
CA VAL A 33 0.65 15.76 -10.34
C VAL A 33 2.06 15.14 -10.35
N ASP A 34 3.08 15.97 -10.49
CA ASP A 34 4.47 15.56 -10.34
C ASP A 34 4.86 15.40 -8.86
N TYR A 35 5.66 14.37 -8.56
CA TYR A 35 6.07 14.05 -7.19
C TYR A 35 6.86 15.18 -6.53
N GLU A 36 7.86 15.73 -7.22
CA GLU A 36 8.74 16.75 -6.65
C GLU A 36 7.99 18.07 -6.47
N VAL A 37 7.14 18.43 -7.44
CA VAL A 37 6.27 19.61 -7.34
C VAL A 37 5.35 19.49 -6.11
N LEU A 38 4.66 18.37 -5.94
CA LEU A 38 3.79 18.18 -4.78
C LEU A 38 4.57 18.17 -3.46
N ALA A 39 5.70 17.46 -3.41
CA ALA A 39 6.54 17.36 -2.23
C ALA A 39 7.06 18.73 -1.77
N GLN A 40 7.44 19.58 -2.72
CA GLN A 40 7.90 20.93 -2.45
C GLN A 40 6.77 21.76 -1.83
N HIS A 41 5.62 21.83 -2.50
CA HIS A 41 4.49 22.64 -2.02
C HIS A 41 4.05 22.21 -0.61
N LEU A 42 3.87 20.91 -0.38
CA LEU A 42 3.46 20.40 0.93
C LEU A 42 4.47 20.70 2.05
N ARG A 43 5.78 20.72 1.77
CA ARG A 43 6.82 21.06 2.75
C ARG A 43 6.84 22.54 3.10
N GLU A 44 6.63 23.39 2.10
CA GLU A 44 6.67 24.86 2.19
C GLU A 44 5.38 25.47 2.77
N LEU A 45 4.31 24.68 2.89
CA LEU A 45 3.07 25.13 3.51
C LEU A 45 3.30 25.70 4.92
N SER A 46 2.46 26.68 5.26
CA SER A 46 2.42 27.32 6.56
C SER A 46 0.98 27.44 7.09
N GLY A 47 0.86 27.65 8.40
CA GLY A 47 -0.44 27.78 9.07
C GLY A 47 -1.14 26.45 9.34
N ARG A 48 -2.48 26.47 9.35
CA ARG A 48 -3.32 25.31 9.70
C ARG A 48 -3.12 24.16 8.71
N GLY A 49 -2.94 22.95 9.25
CA GLY A 49 -2.80 21.70 8.48
C GLY A 49 -1.35 21.37 8.09
N VAL A 50 -0.37 22.19 8.48
CA VAL A 50 1.03 22.01 8.07
C VAL A 50 1.65 20.68 8.55
N CYS A 51 1.30 20.21 9.75
CA CYS A 51 1.82 18.93 10.25
C CYS A 51 1.35 17.76 9.39
N THR A 52 0.06 17.71 9.06
CA THR A 52 -0.51 16.70 8.16
C THR A 52 0.12 16.79 6.78
N ALA A 53 0.24 17.98 6.21
CA ALA A 53 0.82 18.17 4.88
C ALA A 53 2.27 17.69 4.78
N ARG A 54 3.11 18.03 5.77
CA ARG A 54 4.50 17.57 5.82
C ARG A 54 4.60 16.05 5.98
N GLU A 55 3.69 15.47 6.76
CA GLU A 55 3.65 14.02 6.92
C GLU A 55 3.16 13.31 5.64
N VAL A 56 2.19 13.87 4.92
CA VAL A 56 1.81 13.39 3.57
C VAL A 56 3.00 13.48 2.62
N ALA A 57 3.74 14.59 2.61
CA ALA A 57 4.95 14.73 1.77
C ALA A 57 6.03 13.67 2.10
N ARG A 58 6.13 13.28 3.38
CA ARG A 58 7.05 12.24 3.85
C ARG A 58 6.59 10.84 3.46
N LEU A 59 5.27 10.63 3.40
CA LEU A 59 4.65 9.32 3.26
C LEU A 59 4.09 9.04 1.87
N MET A 60 3.97 9.99 0.95
CA MET A 60 3.32 9.72 -0.34
C MET A 60 4.14 8.76 -1.22
N SER A 61 3.44 8.00 -2.07
CA SER A 61 4.01 7.03 -3.00
C SER A 61 3.29 7.13 -4.35
N MET A 62 4.06 7.08 -5.43
CA MET A 62 3.53 7.00 -6.80
C MET A 62 3.18 5.57 -7.23
N LYS A 63 3.44 4.58 -6.36
CA LYS A 63 3.34 3.15 -6.66
C LYS A 63 2.05 2.50 -6.16
N ALA A 64 1.41 3.08 -5.15
CA ALA A 64 0.14 2.56 -4.65
C ALA A 64 -0.93 2.67 -5.75
N GLU A 65 -1.55 1.55 -6.09
CA GLU A 65 -2.57 1.46 -7.15
C GLU A 65 -3.99 1.54 -6.60
N SER A 66 -4.13 1.42 -5.28
CA SER A 66 -5.40 1.48 -4.58
C SER A 66 -5.30 2.22 -3.24
N PRO A 67 -6.39 2.82 -2.75
CA PRO A 67 -6.43 3.41 -1.41
C PRO A 67 -6.04 2.42 -0.31
N LEU A 68 -6.37 1.13 -0.48
CA LEU A 68 -6.09 0.13 0.54
C LEU A 68 -4.58 -0.17 0.65
N GLU A 69 -3.85 -0.18 -0.47
CA GLU A 69 -2.39 -0.24 -0.47
C GLU A 69 -1.78 0.97 0.23
N THR A 70 -2.29 2.18 -0.05
CA THR A 70 -1.85 3.40 0.65
C THR A 70 -2.05 3.27 2.16
N VAL A 71 -3.20 2.78 2.62
CA VAL A 71 -3.47 2.60 4.07
C VAL A 71 -2.58 1.51 4.68
N ALA A 72 -2.38 0.38 4.00
CA ALA A 72 -1.47 -0.68 4.46
C ALA A 72 -0.04 -0.14 4.63
N ARG A 73 0.42 0.62 3.64
CA ARG A 73 1.75 1.26 3.65
C ARG A 73 1.89 2.30 4.75
N TYR A 74 0.86 3.10 4.99
CA TYR A 74 0.79 4.04 6.12
C TYR A 74 1.02 3.31 7.45
N TRP A 75 0.35 2.17 7.67
CA TRP A 75 0.54 1.39 8.90
C TRP A 75 1.94 0.77 9.02
N ILE A 76 2.47 0.18 7.94
CA ILE A 76 3.83 -0.37 7.91
C ILE A 76 4.86 0.70 8.29
N LEU A 77 4.74 1.91 7.74
CA LEU A 77 5.63 3.03 8.00
C LEU A 77 5.48 3.58 9.43
N THR A 78 4.25 3.69 9.94
CA THR A 78 3.99 4.25 11.28
C THR A 78 4.34 3.28 12.40
N TRP A 79 4.23 1.97 12.18
CA TRP A 79 4.74 0.96 13.11
C TRP A 79 6.26 0.79 13.05
N GLY A 80 6.95 1.47 12.12
CA GLY A 80 8.40 1.39 12.00
C GLY A 80 8.89 -0.01 11.62
N LEU A 81 8.10 -0.78 10.87
CA LEU A 81 8.50 -2.09 10.39
C LEU A 81 9.67 -1.97 9.40
N VAL A 82 10.41 -3.07 9.20
CA VAL A 82 11.30 -3.17 8.03
C VAL A 82 10.51 -2.84 6.77
N LEU A 83 11.11 -2.09 5.85
CA LEU A 83 10.38 -1.56 4.70
C LEU A 83 10.31 -2.59 3.58
N PRO A 84 9.11 -2.87 3.05
CA PRO A 84 8.98 -3.65 1.82
C PRO A 84 9.37 -2.79 0.61
N VAL A 85 9.62 -3.46 -0.50
CA VAL A 85 9.61 -2.84 -1.82
C VAL A 85 8.20 -2.98 -2.39
N GLU A 86 7.62 -1.87 -2.82
CA GLU A 86 6.31 -1.83 -3.48
C GLU A 86 6.39 -2.27 -4.94
N GLN A 87 5.40 -3.07 -5.37
CA GLN A 87 5.09 -3.40 -6.77
C GLN A 87 6.28 -4.01 -7.54
N VAL A 88 7.02 -4.93 -6.91
CA VAL A 88 8.19 -5.62 -7.51
C VAL A 88 7.75 -6.67 -8.52
N HIS A 89 8.46 -6.78 -9.65
CA HIS A 89 8.25 -7.88 -10.60
C HIS A 89 9.11 -9.09 -10.22
N LEU A 90 8.47 -10.20 -9.89
CA LEU A 90 9.09 -11.49 -9.60
C LEU A 90 8.91 -12.45 -10.77
N TRP A 91 9.99 -13.06 -11.25
CA TRP A 91 9.91 -14.13 -12.22
C TRP A 91 9.78 -15.49 -11.53
N VAL A 92 8.60 -16.11 -11.65
CA VAL A 92 8.22 -17.33 -10.91
C VAL A 92 7.55 -18.30 -11.88
N GLY A 93 8.09 -19.52 -12.02
CA GLY A 93 7.43 -20.58 -12.78
C GLY A 93 7.16 -20.26 -14.25
N GLY A 94 7.99 -19.42 -14.89
CA GLY A 94 7.82 -19.00 -16.28
C GLY A 94 6.85 -17.84 -16.50
N ARG A 95 6.39 -17.18 -15.43
CA ARG A 95 5.55 -15.98 -15.47
C ARG A 95 6.04 -14.89 -14.53
N THR A 96 5.66 -13.66 -14.82
CA THR A 96 5.91 -12.52 -13.94
C THR A 96 4.75 -12.35 -12.97
N LEU A 97 5.05 -12.36 -11.67
CA LEU A 97 4.13 -12.00 -10.60
C LEU A 97 4.51 -10.63 -10.05
N ARG A 98 3.50 -9.86 -9.62
CA ARG A 98 3.70 -8.54 -9.03
C ARG A 98 2.95 -8.45 -7.70
N PRO A 99 3.61 -8.78 -6.57
CA PRO A 99 3.05 -8.53 -5.25
C PRO A 99 2.96 -7.04 -4.95
N ASP A 100 1.99 -6.64 -4.15
CA ASP A 100 1.84 -5.25 -3.70
C ASP A 100 3.04 -4.80 -2.87
N PHE A 101 3.47 -5.65 -1.93
CA PHE A 101 4.62 -5.42 -1.06
C PHE A 101 5.48 -6.67 -0.93
N LEU A 102 6.80 -6.50 -1.05
CA LEU A 102 7.77 -7.58 -0.92
C LEU A 102 8.88 -7.23 0.07
N TRP A 103 9.06 -8.08 1.08
CA TRP A 103 10.25 -8.12 1.92
C TRP A 103 11.21 -9.17 1.37
N GLU A 104 12.18 -8.75 0.57
CA GLU A 104 13.06 -9.65 -0.17
C GLU A 104 13.92 -10.54 0.74
N LYS A 105 14.43 -9.99 1.84
CA LYS A 105 15.32 -10.71 2.77
C LYS A 105 14.55 -11.75 3.58
N GLU A 106 13.37 -11.36 4.05
CA GLU A 106 12.48 -12.17 4.87
C GLU A 106 11.65 -13.15 4.02
N ARG A 107 11.67 -12.98 2.69
CA ARG A 107 10.85 -13.71 1.71
C ARG A 107 9.36 -13.65 2.07
N VAL A 108 8.88 -12.48 2.48
CA VAL A 108 7.47 -12.25 2.80
C VAL A 108 6.84 -11.39 1.72
N ILE A 109 5.66 -11.80 1.26
CA ILE A 109 4.81 -11.05 0.34
C ILE A 109 3.57 -10.62 1.10
N LEU A 110 3.14 -9.36 0.93
CA LEU A 110 1.82 -8.91 1.34
C LEU A 110 1.01 -8.54 0.10
N GLU A 111 -0.17 -9.15 -0.02
CA GLU A 111 -1.18 -8.86 -1.04
C GLU A 111 -2.40 -8.21 -0.34
N VAL A 112 -2.83 -7.06 -0.87
CA VAL A 112 -3.86 -6.21 -0.29
C VAL A 112 -5.13 -6.31 -1.13
N ASP A 113 -6.14 -7.00 -0.59
CA ASP A 113 -7.39 -7.25 -1.30
C ASP A 113 -8.47 -6.23 -0.88
N GLY A 114 -8.77 -5.30 -1.79
CA GLY A 114 -9.73 -4.20 -1.64
C GLY A 114 -11.17 -4.63 -1.29
N LYS A 115 -11.56 -5.83 -1.71
CA LYS A 115 -12.84 -6.51 -1.45
C LYS A 115 -12.75 -7.88 -2.12
N VAL A 116 -13.29 -8.91 -1.47
CA VAL A 116 -13.51 -10.24 -2.04
C VAL A 116 -14.15 -10.06 -3.42
N LYS A 117 -13.41 -10.34 -4.50
CA LYS A 117 -13.88 -10.25 -5.90
C LYS A 117 -15.04 -11.22 -6.25
N TYR A 118 -15.73 -11.78 -5.25
CA TYR A 118 -16.69 -12.87 -5.43
C TYR A 118 -18.03 -12.67 -4.73
N ALA A 119 -18.34 -11.48 -4.21
CA ALA A 119 -19.66 -11.24 -3.62
C ALA A 119 -20.81 -11.12 -4.65
N GLY A 120 -20.61 -11.42 -5.95
CA GLY A 120 -21.67 -11.18 -6.94
C GLY A 120 -21.64 -11.87 -8.31
N THR A 121 -20.63 -12.65 -8.67
CA THR A 121 -20.62 -13.38 -9.96
C THR A 121 -20.65 -14.89 -9.73
N PHE A 122 -21.85 -15.43 -9.54
CA PHE A 122 -22.07 -16.88 -9.55
C PHE A 122 -22.01 -17.38 -11.00
N GLY A 123 -20.93 -18.12 -11.33
CA GLY A 123 -20.70 -18.78 -12.62
C GLY A 123 -19.30 -19.44 -12.65
N GLU A 124 -19.04 -20.30 -13.64
CA GLU A 124 -17.76 -21.04 -13.84
C GLU A 124 -16.51 -20.14 -13.74
N ALA A 125 -16.63 -18.88 -14.15
CA ALA A 125 -15.56 -17.88 -14.04
C ALA A 125 -15.11 -17.59 -12.59
N ALA A 126 -15.97 -17.76 -11.58
CA ALA A 126 -15.57 -17.57 -10.18
C ALA A 126 -14.66 -18.71 -9.68
N GLU A 127 -14.93 -19.94 -10.11
CA GLU A 127 -14.09 -21.08 -9.77
C GLU A 127 -12.71 -20.95 -10.42
N ASP A 128 -12.64 -20.55 -11.69
CA ASP A 128 -11.38 -20.35 -12.39
C ASP A 128 -10.48 -19.29 -11.75
N VAL A 129 -11.05 -18.17 -11.28
CA VAL A 129 -10.25 -17.13 -10.61
C VAL A 129 -9.78 -17.61 -9.24
N VAL A 130 -10.62 -18.34 -8.47
CA VAL A 130 -10.19 -18.94 -7.19
C VAL A 130 -9.10 -19.98 -7.40
N GLN A 131 -9.21 -20.82 -8.43
CA GLN A 131 -8.19 -21.81 -8.78
C GLN A 131 -6.89 -21.13 -9.22
N ASN A 132 -6.97 -20.05 -9.99
CA ASN A 132 -5.81 -19.27 -10.40
C ASN A 132 -5.13 -18.57 -9.21
N GLU A 133 -5.90 -18.01 -8.28
CA GLU A 133 -5.37 -17.40 -7.04
C GLU A 133 -4.68 -18.44 -6.15
N ARG A 134 -5.27 -19.63 -5.99
CA ARG A 134 -4.64 -20.75 -5.27
C ARG A 134 -3.36 -21.23 -5.94
N ARG A 135 -3.37 -21.37 -7.26
CA ARG A 135 -2.17 -21.75 -8.04
C ARG A 135 -1.06 -20.72 -7.89
N ARG A 136 -1.39 -19.43 -7.99
CA ARG A 136 -0.43 -18.33 -7.78
C ARG A 136 0.18 -18.40 -6.39
N GLN A 137 -0.63 -18.64 -5.37
CA GLN A 137 -0.15 -18.77 -3.99
C GLN A 137 0.79 -19.97 -3.83
N HIS A 138 0.38 -21.16 -4.28
CA HIS A 138 1.23 -22.36 -4.20
C HIS A 138 2.57 -22.18 -4.92
N GLU A 139 2.61 -21.50 -6.06
CA GLU A 139 3.87 -21.24 -6.75
C GLU A 139 4.81 -20.33 -5.96
N LEU A 140 4.28 -19.24 -5.38
CA LEU A 140 5.07 -18.36 -4.50
C LEU A 140 5.60 -19.14 -3.28
N GLU A 141 4.74 -19.95 -2.66
CA GLU A 141 5.10 -20.78 -1.51
C GLU A 141 6.13 -21.86 -1.87
N SER A 142 6.03 -22.48 -3.06
CA SER A 142 7.02 -23.45 -3.54
C SER A 142 8.40 -22.84 -3.76
N MET A 143 8.46 -21.53 -4.01
CA MET A 143 9.70 -20.78 -4.06
C MET A 143 10.18 -20.36 -2.67
N GLY A 144 9.48 -20.72 -1.60
CA GLY A 144 9.82 -20.37 -0.23
C GLY A 144 9.45 -18.93 0.15
N TYR A 145 8.45 -18.35 -0.49
CA TYR A 145 7.83 -17.11 -0.01
C TYR A 145 6.70 -17.42 0.98
N THR A 146 6.58 -16.61 2.03
CA THR A 146 5.40 -16.57 2.88
C THR A 146 4.44 -15.51 2.34
N VAL A 147 3.24 -15.92 1.92
CA VAL A 147 2.22 -15.00 1.39
C VAL A 147 1.24 -14.60 2.50
N VAL A 148 1.20 -13.31 2.82
CA VAL A 148 0.25 -12.70 3.75
C VAL A 148 -0.84 -11.99 2.95
N ARG A 149 -2.10 -12.37 3.16
CA ARG A 149 -3.25 -11.65 2.61
C ARG A 149 -3.91 -10.78 3.65
N ALA A 150 -4.15 -9.52 3.30
CA ALA A 150 -4.86 -8.57 4.14
C ALA A 150 -6.09 -8.03 3.40
N LEU A 151 -7.23 -8.15 4.06
CA LEU A 151 -8.50 -7.64 3.57
C LEU A 151 -8.73 -6.22 4.10
N TRP A 152 -9.75 -5.55 3.55
CA TRP A 152 -10.25 -4.29 4.08
C TRP A 152 -10.39 -4.28 5.61
N GLU A 153 -10.96 -5.35 6.18
CA GLU A 153 -11.16 -5.46 7.63
C GLU A 153 -9.84 -5.50 8.41
N ASP A 154 -8.79 -6.11 7.87
CA ASP A 154 -7.47 -6.20 8.51
C ASP A 154 -6.68 -4.88 8.47
N ILE A 155 -7.07 -3.94 7.60
CA ILE A 155 -6.29 -2.74 7.29
C ILE A 155 -7.00 -1.47 7.78
N VAL A 156 -8.32 -1.40 7.60
CA VAL A 156 -9.11 -0.20 7.89
C VAL A 156 -9.86 -0.32 9.21
N VAL A 157 -10.44 -1.49 9.48
CA VAL A 157 -11.26 -1.70 10.68
C VAL A 157 -10.39 -2.12 11.87
N HIS A 158 -9.49 -3.07 11.63
CA HIS A 158 -8.67 -3.73 12.65
C HIS A 158 -7.19 -3.81 12.22
N PRO A 159 -6.49 -2.66 12.07
CA PRO A 159 -5.10 -2.63 11.59
C PRO A 159 -4.14 -3.48 12.43
N GLU A 160 -4.40 -3.69 13.71
CA GLU A 160 -3.66 -4.63 14.56
C GLU A 160 -3.64 -6.08 14.03
N ARG A 161 -4.65 -6.50 13.25
CA ARG A 161 -4.67 -7.81 12.59
C ARG A 161 -3.63 -7.88 11.48
N LEU A 162 -3.50 -6.84 10.65
CA LEU A 162 -2.40 -6.75 9.69
C LEU A 162 -1.06 -6.85 10.41
N ARG A 163 -0.85 -6.08 11.49
CA ARG A 163 0.39 -6.13 12.27
C ARG A 163 0.69 -7.54 12.79
N ALA A 164 -0.32 -8.21 13.36
CA ALA A 164 -0.17 -9.57 13.88
C ALA A 164 0.13 -10.59 12.77
N LYS A 165 -0.50 -10.47 11.60
CA LYS A 165 -0.22 -11.31 10.42
C LYS A 165 1.23 -11.14 9.95
N LEU A 166 1.68 -9.90 9.81
CA LEU A 166 3.06 -9.58 9.42
C LEU A 166 4.08 -10.09 10.44
N ALA A 167 3.80 -9.92 11.74
CA ALA A 167 4.67 -10.43 12.81
C ALA A 167 4.80 -11.97 12.79
N ARG A 168 3.70 -12.70 12.55
CA ARG A 168 3.73 -14.17 12.39
C ARG A 168 4.54 -14.61 11.17
N ALA A 169 4.58 -13.79 10.12
CA ALA A 169 5.41 -14.02 8.95
C ALA A 169 6.88 -13.62 9.14
N GLY A 170 7.27 -13.13 10.33
CA GLY A 170 8.64 -12.75 10.66
C GLY A 170 8.99 -11.29 10.39
N ILE A 171 8.02 -10.44 10.06
CA ILE A 171 8.26 -9.01 9.87
C ILE A 171 8.26 -8.30 11.23
N CYS A 172 9.38 -7.65 11.54
CA CYS A 172 9.61 -6.95 12.79
C CYS A 172 9.91 -5.45 12.57
N GLU A 173 10.08 -4.72 13.67
CA GLU A 173 10.53 -3.33 13.63
C GLU A 173 11.93 -3.23 12.99
N GLY A 174 12.09 -2.29 12.07
CA GLY A 174 13.37 -2.03 11.42
C GLY A 174 14.34 -1.28 12.34
N PRO A 175 15.63 -1.21 11.97
CA PRO A 175 16.58 -0.37 12.69
C PRO A 175 16.08 1.08 12.70
N ARG A 176 15.96 1.67 13.89
CA ARG A 176 15.55 3.08 14.03
C ARG A 176 16.47 3.96 13.19
N ARG A 177 15.95 4.61 12.16
CA ARG A 177 16.69 5.67 11.48
C ARG A 177 16.93 6.78 12.50
N ARG A 178 18.19 7.05 12.83
CA ARG A 178 18.55 8.32 13.46
C ARG A 178 18.19 9.41 12.45
N MET A 179 17.27 10.29 12.83
CA MET A 179 17.02 11.55 12.14
C MET A 179 18.26 12.44 12.23
#